data_AF-B7IJ99-F1
#
_entry.id   AF-B7IJ99-F1
#
_cell.length_a   1.000
_cell.length_b   1.000
_cell.length_c   1.000
_cell.angle_alpha   90.00
_cell.angle_beta   90.00
_cell.angle_gamma   90.00
#
_symmetry.space_group_name_H-M   'P 1'
#
loop_
_entity.id
_entity.type
_entity.pdbx_description
1 polymer ?
#
loop_
_entity_poly.entity_id
_entity_poly.type
_entity_poly.pdbx_seq_one_letter_code
_entity_poly.pdbx_strand_id
1 'polypeptide(L)' 'MEHAQFHATTVGTPQGGVISPLLSNIYLNYMDTMWEKKCKHLGELIRYADDFVIVCQTKQ' A
#
# COMPACT_ATOMS: atom_id res chain seq x y z
N MET A 1 -29.21 -12.66 -11.69
CA MET A 1 -28.27 -13.67 -11.17
C MET A 1 -27.26 -13.92 -12.28
N GLU A 2 -26.15 -13.19 -12.27
CA GLU A 2 -25.06 -13.37 -13.25
C GLU A 2 -24.01 -14.29 -12.64
N HIS A 3 -23.60 -15.29 -13.41
CA HIS A 3 -22.68 -16.34 -13.00
C HIS A 3 -21.31 -15.72 -12.65
N ALA A 4 -20.87 -15.89 -11.41
CA ALA A 4 -19.54 -15.53 -10.96
C ALA A 4 -18.49 -16.43 -11.65
N GLN A 5 -18.01 -15.97 -12.80
CA GLN A 5 -16.92 -16.62 -13.52
C GLN A 5 -15.62 -16.33 -12.77
N PHE A 6 -15.10 -17.32 -12.05
CA PHE A 6 -13.83 -17.23 -11.34
C PHE A 6 -12.68 -17.14 -12.36
N HIS A 7 -12.19 -15.93 -12.59
CA HIS A 7 -10.92 -15.70 -13.27
C HIS A 7 -9.80 -15.69 -12.23
N ALA A 8 -8.99 -16.75 -12.20
CA ALA A 8 -7.80 -16.79 -11.36
C ALA A 8 -6.77 -15.79 -11.90
N THR A 9 -6.55 -14.67 -11.22
CA THR A 9 -5.43 -13.76 -11.51
C THR A 9 -4.16 -14.32 -10.89
N THR A 10 -3.18 -14.66 -11.74
CA THR A 10 -1.87 -15.18 -11.33
C THR A 10 -0.97 -14.11 -10.67
N VAL A 11 -1.29 -12.82 -10.87
CA VAL A 11 -0.63 -11.68 -10.23
C VAL A 11 -1.69 -10.63 -9.89
N GLY A 12 -1.69 -10.19 -8.63
CA GLY A 12 -2.65 -9.22 -8.11
C GLY A 12 -3.95 -9.86 -7.59
N THR A 13 -4.56 -9.21 -6.60
CA THR A 13 -5.90 -9.57 -6.11
C THR A 13 -6.96 -9.05 -7.09
N PRO A 14 -8.07 -9.78 -7.32
CA PRO A 14 -9.22 -9.23 -8.04
C PRO A 14 -9.65 -7.90 -7.39
N GLN A 15 -9.73 -6.81 -8.17
CA GLN A 15 -10.30 -5.56 -7.70
C GLN A 15 -11.78 -5.80 -7.44
N GLY A 16 -12.19 -5.74 -6.17
CA GLY A 16 -13.53 -6.13 -5.71
C GLY A 16 -13.55 -7.26 -4.69
N GLY A 17 -12.40 -7.87 -4.37
CA GLY A 17 -12.28 -8.71 -3.17
C GLY A 17 -12.37 -7.84 -1.91
N VAL A 18 -13.33 -8.13 -1.03
CA VAL A 18 -13.57 -7.36 0.22
C VAL A 18 -12.32 -7.27 1.10
N ILE A 19 -11.39 -8.22 0.95
CA ILE A 19 -10.15 -8.36 1.74
C ILE A 19 -8.95 -7.71 1.05
N SER A 20 -9.02 -7.40 -0.25
CA SER A 20 -7.92 -6.80 -1.02
C SER A 20 -7.34 -5.52 -0.38
N PRO A 21 -8.13 -4.53 0.08
CA PRO A 21 -7.56 -3.34 0.72
C PRO A 21 -6.83 -3.66 2.04
N LEU A 22 -7.25 -4.70 2.77
CA LEU A 22 -6.57 -5.13 3.99
C LEU A 22 -5.21 -5.76 3.67
N LEU A 23 -5.15 -6.65 2.68
CA LEU A 23 -3.89 -7.31 2.29
C LEU A 23 -2.86 -6.31 1.76
N SER A 24 -3.31 -5.34 0.94
CA SER A 24 -2.43 -4.25 0.47
C SER A 24 -1.89 -3.43 1.64
N ASN A 25 -2.71 -3.11 2.64
CA ASN A 25 -2.25 -2.38 3.84
C ASN A 25 -1.26 -3.18 4.70
N ILE A 26 -1.43 -4.50 4.83
CA ILE A 26 -0.47 -5.35 5.56
C ILE A 26 0.89 -5.35 4.85
N TYR A 27 0.90 -5.46 3.54
CA TYR A 27 2.13 -5.40 2.75
C TYR A 27 2.81 -4.03 2.89
N LEU A 28 2.05 -2.94 2.72
CA LEU A 28 2.57 -1.57 2.83
C LEU A 28 3.05 -1.22 4.24
N ASN A 29 2.51 -1.84 5.30
CA ASN A 29 3.01 -1.66 6.66
C ASN A 29 4.49 -2.07 6.82
N TYR A 30 4.95 -3.07 6.06
CA TYR A 30 6.38 -3.42 6.04
C TYR A 30 7.23 -2.28 5.45
N MET A 31 6.74 -1.64 4.38
CA MET A 31 7.38 -0.48 3.78
C MET A 31 7.46 0.68 4.77
N ASP A 32 6.36 0.98 5.46
CA ASP A 32 6.29 2.05 6.47
C ASP A 32 7.30 1.79 7.60
N THR A 33 7.39 0.55 8.08
CA THR A 33 8.37 0.15 9.11
C THR A 33 9.82 0.33 8.64
N MET A 34 10.12 0.02 7.38
CA MET A 34 11.46 0.24 6.83
C MET A 34 11.78 1.72 6.67
N TRP A 35 10.79 2.53 6.27
CA TRP A 35 10.92 3.99 6.20
C TRP A 35 11.25 4.58 7.57
N GLU A 36 10.51 4.20 8.61
CA GLU A 36 10.76 4.68 9.98
C GLU A 36 12.17 4.33 10.48
N LYS A 37 12.65 3.11 10.18
CA LYS A 37 13.96 2.65 10.63
C LYS A 37 15.12 3.30 9.90
N LYS A 38 14.98 3.57 8.60
CA LYS A 38 16.11 3.96 7.74
C LYS A 38 16.03 5.39 7.22
N CYS A 39 14.84 5.90 6.95
CA CYS A 39 14.60 7.11 6.18
C CYS A 39 13.89 8.21 6.96
N LYS A 40 13.52 7.99 8.24
CA LYS A 40 12.84 8.99 9.09
C LYS A 40 13.57 10.33 9.18
N HIS A 41 14.90 10.34 9.03
CA HIS A 41 15.70 11.55 9.04
C HIS A 41 15.56 12.40 7.76
N LEU A 42 15.04 11.83 6.67
CA LEU A 42 14.84 12.53 5.40
C LEU A 42 13.48 13.26 5.35
N GLY A 43 12.47 12.73 6.03
CA GLY A 43 11.13 13.32 6.05
C GLY A 43 10.09 12.43 6.72
N GLU A 44 8.91 13.01 6.90
CA GLU A 44 7.74 12.34 7.48
C GLU A 44 6.89 11.71 6.36
N LEU A 45 6.61 10.40 6.47
CA LEU A 45 5.80 9.65 5.52
C LEU A 45 4.34 9.64 5.98
N ILE A 46 3.44 10.13 5.12
CA ILE A 46 1.99 10.10 5.32
C ILE A 46 1.39 9.25 4.21
N ARG A 47 0.65 8.19 4.55
CA ARG A 47 0.07 7.24 3.59
C ARG A 47 -1.45 7.11 3.76
N TYR A 48 -2.15 7.00 2.64
CA TYR A 48 -3.58 6.70 2.55
C TYR A 48 -3.81 5.63 1.49
N ALA A 49 -4.24 4.44 1.92
CA ALA A 49 -4.36 3.26 1.06
C ALA A 49 -3.05 3.01 0.27
N ASP A 50 -3.09 3.11 -1.05
CA ASP A 50 -1.98 2.96 -1.99
C ASP A 50 -1.22 4.26 -2.28
N ASP A 51 -1.77 5.43 -1.93
CA ASP A 51 -1.13 6.74 -2.11
C ASP A 51 -0.30 7.14 -0.89
N PHE A 52 0.87 7.77 -1.11
CA PHE A 52 1.69 8.34 -0.03
C PHE A 52 2.40 9.63 -0.43
N VAL A 53 2.71 10.44 0.59
CA VAL A 53 3.46 11.69 0.49
C VAL A 53 4.57 11.69 1.55
N ILE A 54 5.75 12.17 1.18
CA ILE A 54 6.86 12.37 2.10
C ILE A 54 7.11 13.87 2.22
N VAL A 55 7.01 14.39 3.45
CA VAL A 55 7.27 15.80 3.77
C VAL A 55 8.71 15.94 4.24
N CYS A 56 9.55 16.58 3.43
CA CYS A 56 10.96 16.84 3.74
C CYS A 56 11.14 18.27 4.26
N GLN A 57 12.05 18.46 5.22
CA GLN A 57 12.38 19.79 5.76
C GLN A 57 13.18 20.64 4.78
N THR A 58 13.99 20.00 3.94
CA THR A 58 14.79 20.68 2.93
C THR A 58 14.18 20.43 1.55
N LYS A 59 14.03 21.51 0.79
CA LYS A 59 14.06 21.41 -0.67
C LYS A 59 15.54 21.19 -1.01
N GLN A 60 15.86 20.05 -1.62
CA GLN A 60 17.15 19.96 -2.30
C GLN A 60 17.25 21.03 -3.38
#